data_AF-A0A4U1Z669-F1
#
_entry.id   AF-A0A4U1Z669-F1
#
_cell.length_a   1.000
_cell.length_b   1.000
_cell.length_c   1.000
_cell.angle_alpha   90.00
_cell.angle_beta   90.00
_cell.angle_gamma   90.00
#
_symmetry.space_group_name_H-M   'P 1'
#
loop_
_entity.id
_entity.type
_entity.pdbx_description
1 polymer ?
#
loop_
_entity_poly.entity_id
_entity_poly.type
_entity_poly.pdbx_seq_one_letter_code
_entity_poly.pdbx_strand_id
1 'polypeptide(L)'
;MNTKTLLLAQIHRAKLDCEKCLDDLFNMMSQALIRTDSGEIDWHLMNDLVVDDILLIIVLTDVDLSINFNELVLREAVKSVMAFSRELQH
;
A
#
# COMPACT_ATOMS: atom_id res chain seq x y z
N MET A 1 5.79 -9.37 13.74
CA MET A 1 4.86 -8.24 13.61
C MET A 1 4.05 -8.48 12.35
N ASN A 2 2.72 -8.36 12.34
CA ASN A 2 1.95 -8.62 11.11
C ASN A 2 1.94 -7.36 10.22
N THR A 3 3.04 -7.11 9.51
CA THR A 3 3.24 -5.93 8.65
C THR A 3 2.16 -5.82 7.58
N LYS A 4 1.66 -6.95 7.07
CA LYS A 4 0.52 -7.00 6.16
C LYS A 4 -0.74 -6.39 6.77
N THR A 5 -1.07 -6.74 8.02
CA THR A 5 -2.20 -6.13 8.73
C THR A 5 -1.99 -4.64 8.99
N LEU A 6 -0.76 -4.23 9.31
CA LEU A 6 -0.43 -2.80 9.49
C LEU A 6 -0.68 -2.02 8.19
N LEU A 7 -0.13 -2.49 7.08
CA LEU A 7 -0.29 -1.88 5.76
C LEU A 7 -1.77 -1.79 5.35
N LEU A 8 -2.57 -2.85 5.59
CA LEU A 8 -4.01 -2.82 5.32
C LEU A 8 -4.74 -1.75 6.14
N ALA A 9 -4.40 -1.61 7.42
CA ALA A 9 -4.98 -0.58 8.27
C ALA A 9 -4.64 0.83 7.77
N GLN A 10 -3.42 1.05 7.27
CA GLN A 10 -2.99 2.32 6.70
C GLN A 10 -3.76 2.64 5.41
N ILE A 11 -3.91 1.68 4.50
CA ILE A 11 -4.70 1.86 3.26
C ILE A 11 -6.16 2.19 3.60
N HIS A 12 -6.77 1.44 4.53
CA HIS A 12 -8.16 1.69 4.93
C HIS A 12 -8.34 3.06 5.57
N ARG A 13 -7.36 3.55 6.34
CA ARG A 13 -7.38 4.90 6.88
C ARG A 13 -7.28 5.95 5.78
N ALA A 14 -6.30 5.83 4.89
CA ALA A 14 -6.15 6.77 3.78
C ALA A 14 -7.43 6.86 2.94
N LYS A 15 -8.09 5.72 2.72
CA LYS A 15 -9.40 5.67 2.07
C LYS A 15 -10.48 6.48 2.79
N LEU A 16 -10.53 6.44 4.12
CA LEU A 16 -11.50 7.21 4.91
C LEU A 16 -11.24 8.73 4.85
N ASP A 17 -9.97 9.12 4.79
CA ASP A 17 -9.53 10.52 4.85
C ASP A 17 -9.45 11.20 3.46
N CYS A 18 -9.45 10.41 2.36
CA CYS A 18 -9.35 10.90 0.98
C CYS A 18 -10.71 11.05 0.27
N GLU A 19 -10.67 11.66 -0.91
CA GLU A 19 -11.85 11.80 -1.78
C GLU A 19 -12.37 10.45 -2.27
N LYS A 20 -13.71 10.31 -2.36
CA LYS A 20 -14.40 9.11 -2.84
C LYS A 20 -13.97 8.67 -4.25
N CYS A 21 -13.46 9.58 -5.07
CA CYS A 21 -12.95 9.25 -6.40
C CYS A 21 -11.74 8.31 -6.37
N LEU A 22 -11.06 8.20 -5.22
CA LEU A 22 -9.91 7.31 -4.98
C LEU A 22 -10.29 5.99 -4.32
N ASP A 23 -11.57 5.77 -4.00
CA ASP A 23 -12.03 4.56 -3.30
C ASP A 23 -11.65 3.28 -4.05
N ASP A 24 -11.82 3.26 -5.37
CA ASP A 24 -11.52 2.10 -6.21
C ASP A 24 -10.01 1.82 -6.22
N LEU A 25 -9.18 2.85 -6.29
CA LEU A 25 -7.73 2.72 -6.21
C LEU A 25 -7.31 2.11 -4.88
N PHE A 26 -7.80 2.63 -3.75
CA PHE A 26 -7.46 2.08 -2.43
C PHE A 26 -8.02 0.68 -2.21
N ASN A 27 -9.21 0.38 -2.73
CA ASN A 27 -9.75 -0.98 -2.72
C ASN A 27 -8.83 -1.95 -3.46
N MET A 28 -8.37 -1.58 -4.65
CA MET A 28 -7.46 -2.41 -5.44
C MET A 28 -6.09 -2.57 -4.76
N MET A 29 -5.56 -1.52 -4.13
CA MET A 29 -4.36 -1.61 -3.29
C MET A 29 -4.54 -2.59 -2.12
N SER A 30 -5.68 -2.53 -1.42
CA SER A 30 -6.00 -3.51 -0.36
C SER A 30 -6.06 -4.93 -0.91
N GLN A 31 -6.67 -5.15 -2.08
CA GLN A 31 -6.75 -6.49 -2.70
C GLN A 31 -5.37 -7.00 -3.12
N ALA A 32 -4.54 -6.16 -3.74
CA ALA A 32 -3.16 -6.49 -4.10
C ALA A 32 -2.36 -6.97 -2.87
N LEU A 33 -2.45 -6.21 -1.77
CA LEU A 33 -1.80 -6.56 -0.52
C LEU A 33 -2.36 -7.84 0.11
N ILE A 34 -3.68 -8.06 0.08
CA ILE A 34 -4.30 -9.31 0.56
C ILE A 34 -3.80 -10.52 -0.23
N ARG A 35 -3.64 -10.40 -1.55
CA ARG A 35 -3.14 -11.46 -2.42
C ARG A 35 -1.65 -11.75 -2.25
N THR A 36 -0.87 -10.73 -1.89
CA THR A 36 0.59 -10.88 -1.67
C THR A 36 0.86 -11.90 -0.57
N ASP A 37 1.75 -12.84 -0.81
CA ASP A 37 2.09 -13.85 0.19
C ASP A 37 2.76 -13.21 1.42
N SER A 38 2.40 -13.67 2.61
CA SER A 38 2.99 -13.10 3.84
C SER A 38 4.49 -13.41 3.94
N GLY A 39 4.95 -14.53 3.39
CA GLY A 39 6.36 -14.89 3.34
C GLY A 39 7.18 -13.98 2.42
N GLU A 40 6.58 -13.45 1.35
CA GLU A 40 7.20 -12.43 0.49
C GLU A 40 7.41 -11.12 1.26
N ILE A 41 6.41 -10.68 2.01
CA ILE A 41 6.51 -9.49 2.88
C ILE A 41 7.60 -9.69 3.94
N ASP A 42 7.61 -10.84 4.61
CA ASP A 42 8.61 -11.18 5.61
C ASP A 42 10.02 -11.24 4.99
N TRP A 43 10.15 -11.78 3.77
CA TRP A 43 11.41 -11.81 3.03
C TRP A 43 11.94 -10.40 2.76
N HIS A 44 11.09 -9.46 2.31
CA HIS A 44 11.49 -8.07 2.12
C HIS A 44 11.96 -7.41 3.42
N LEU A 45 11.25 -7.63 4.53
CA LEU A 45 11.64 -7.11 5.84
C LEU A 45 12.98 -7.67 6.32
N MET A 46 13.24 -8.96 6.08
CA MET A 46 14.54 -9.57 6.40
C MET A 46 15.69 -9.02 5.56
N ASN A 47 15.40 -8.39 4.41
CA ASN A 47 16.39 -7.72 3.56
C ASN A 47 16.43 -6.20 3.80
N ASP A 48 15.99 -5.74 4.98
CA ASP A 48 16.04 -4.33 5.41
C ASP A 48 15.23 -3.36 4.52
N LEU A 49 14.25 -3.85 3.76
CA LEU A 49 13.32 -2.95 3.07
C LEU A 49 12.39 -2.29 4.09
N VAL A 50 12.24 -0.97 3.97
CA VAL A 50 11.28 -0.21 4.77
C VAL A 50 9.86 -0.51 4.29
N VAL A 51 8.89 -0.40 5.21
CA VAL A 51 7.47 -0.72 4.97
C VAL A 51 6.89 0.05 3.78
N ASP A 52 7.31 1.31 3.59
CA ASP A 52 6.95 2.17 2.47
C ASP A 52 7.34 1.56 1.11
N ASP A 53 8.56 1.05 1.02
CA ASP A 53 9.08 0.43 -0.20
C ASP A 53 8.42 -0.91 -0.47
N ILE A 54 8.07 -1.67 0.58
CA ILE A 54 7.33 -2.93 0.45
C ILE A 54 5.95 -2.67 -0.17
N LEU A 55 5.20 -1.69 0.34
CA LEU A 55 3.90 -1.34 -0.23
C LEU A 55 4.06 -0.85 -1.67
N LEU A 56 5.09 -0.04 -1.94
CA LEU A 56 5.38 0.43 -3.29
C LEU A 56 5.62 -0.73 -4.26
N ILE A 57 6.45 -1.71 -3.89
CA ILE A 57 6.72 -2.89 -4.71
C ILE A 57 5.42 -3.61 -5.02
N ILE A 58 4.64 -3.98 -4.00
CA ILE A 58 3.37 -4.69 -4.15
C ILE A 58 2.44 -3.98 -5.13
N VAL A 59 2.27 -2.67 -4.95
CA VAL A 59 1.37 -1.85 -5.77
C VAL A 59 1.86 -1.73 -7.21
N LEU A 60 3.17 -1.60 -7.43
CA LEU A 60 3.75 -1.47 -8.77
C LEU A 60 3.85 -2.80 -9.53
N THR A 61 3.95 -3.92 -8.82
CA THR A 61 4.03 -5.26 -9.44
C THR A 61 2.67 -5.91 -9.62
N ASP A 62 1.61 -5.36 -9.02
CA ASP A 62 0.26 -5.88 -9.17
C ASP A 62 -0.30 -5.60 -10.57
N VAL A 63 -0.66 -6.68 -11.26
CA VAL A 63 -1.14 -6.62 -12.65
C VAL A 63 -2.43 -5.81 -12.77
N ASP A 64 -3.39 -5.99 -11.86
CA ASP A 64 -4.68 -5.30 -11.94
C ASP A 64 -4.49 -3.79 -11.76
N LEU A 65 -3.64 -3.38 -10.81
CA LEU A 65 -3.31 -1.97 -10.60
C LEU A 65 -2.59 -1.36 -11.81
N SER A 66 -1.59 -2.06 -12.36
CA SER A 66 -0.81 -1.56 -13.50
C SER A 66 -1.62 -1.41 -14.79
N ILE A 67 -2.71 -2.17 -14.95
CA ILE A 67 -3.63 -2.05 -16.09
C ILE A 67 -4.54 -0.83 -15.94
N ASN A 68 -4.99 -0.53 -14.71
CA ASN A 68 -5.99 0.50 -14.46
C ASN A 68 -5.39 1.87 -14.16
N PHE A 69 -4.16 1.92 -13.64
CA PHE A 69 -3.51 3.15 -13.21
C PHE A 69 -2.07 3.20 -13.71
N ASN A 70 -1.64 4.40 -14.10
CA ASN A 70 -0.24 4.60 -14.45
C ASN A 70 0.65 4.60 -13.19
N GLU A 71 1.94 4.30 -13.40
CA GLU A 71 2.93 4.20 -12.35
C GLU A 71 3.03 5.46 -11.46
N LEU A 72 2.87 6.65 -12.05
CA LEU A 72 2.95 7.91 -11.30
C LEU A 72 1.79 8.01 -10.29
N VAL A 73 0.57 7.69 -10.70
CA VAL A 73 -0.60 7.67 -9.81
C VAL A 73 -0.41 6.68 -8.68
N LEU A 74 0.11 5.49 -8.98
CA LEU A 74 0.38 4.45 -8.00
C LEU A 74 1.44 4.87 -6.97
N ARG A 75 2.52 5.53 -7.42
CA ARG A 75 3.55 6.09 -6.53
C ARG A 75 2.98 7.16 -5.60
N GLU A 76 2.17 8.08 -6.11
CA GLU A 76 1.55 9.12 -5.29
C GLU A 76 0.52 8.55 -4.31
N ALA A 77 -0.23 7.51 -4.70
CA ALA A 77 -1.14 6.83 -3.81
C ALA A 77 -0.41 6.17 -2.63
N VAL A 78 0.71 5.48 -2.88
CA VAL A 78 1.55 4.92 -1.80
C VAL A 78 2.06 6.01 -0.87
N LYS A 79 2.56 7.14 -1.41
CA LYS A 79 2.98 8.29 -0.59
C LYS A 79 1.84 8.82 0.27
N SER A 80 0.64 8.94 -0.30
CA SER A 80 -0.55 9.36 0.44
C SER A 80 -0.85 8.42 1.60
N VAL A 81 -0.85 7.10 1.38
CA VAL A 81 -1.05 6.10 2.44
C VAL A 81 0.00 6.22 3.56
N MET A 82 1.27 6.42 3.18
CA MET A 82 2.37 6.52 4.14
C MET A 82 2.41 7.86 4.88
N ALA A 83 1.92 8.95 4.28
CA ALA A 83 1.79 10.24 4.96
C ALA A 83 0.86 10.15 6.18
N PHE A 84 -0.32 9.53 6.03
CA PHE A 84 -1.26 9.32 7.14
C PHE A 84 -0.69 8.47 8.28
N SER A 85 0.30 7.63 7.97
CA SER A 85 0.98 6.80 8.95
C SER A 85 1.97 7.60 9.81
N ARG A 86 2.55 8.65 9.25
CA ARG A 86 3.54 9.53 9.91
C ARG A 86 2.87 10.62 10.75
N GLU A 87 1.70 11.11 10.35
CA GLU A 87 0.92 12.10 11.10
C GLU A 87 0.47 11.61 12.49
N LEU A 88 0.52 10.31 12.77
CA LEU A 88 0.24 9.71 14.09
C LEU A 88 1.42 9.74 15.06
N GLN A 89 2.65 10.02 14.59
CA GLN A 89 3.84 10.01 15.44
C GLN A 89 4.12 11.37 16.10
N HIS A 90 3.26 12.36 15.88
CA HIS A 90 3.35 13.72 16.43
C HIS A 90 2.17 14.06 17.33
#